data_AF-A0A4Z1HVS2-F1
#
_entry.id   AF-A0A4Z1HVS2-F1
#
_cell.length_a   1.000
_cell.length_b   1.000
_cell.length_c   1.000
_cell.angle_alpha   90.00
_cell.angle_beta   90.00
_cell.angle_gamma   90.00
#
_symmetry.space_group_name_H-M   'P 1'
#
loop_
_entity.id
_entity.type
_entity.pdbx_description
1 polymer ?
#
loop_
_entity_poly.entity_id
_entity_poly.type
_entity_poly.pdbx_seq_one_letter_code
_entity_poly.pdbx_strand_id
1 'polypeptide(L)'
;MSAFMYGGDANKAMKIMEAGQWNNQANQLEARGDFAGAENLFLRSLARKIEITGEDSIQTALAKNVLGELYLKMKGKLNEAQKMLEDADRIRSVIDDFDAACTRDSLGQLWEIKGDVMKAREVRERNPESMICSNFKISVFTVSAENQNQANQL
;
A
#
# COMPACT_ATOMS: atom_id res chain seq x y z
N MET A 1 -48.65 1.02 5.53
CA MET A 1 -47.59 1.22 6.55
C MET A 1 -46.25 0.89 5.90
N SER A 2 -45.38 1.91 5.86
CA SER A 2 -43.91 1.83 5.81
C SER A 2 -43.23 1.19 4.60
N ALA A 3 -43.03 2.03 3.57
CA ALA A 3 -41.94 1.90 2.63
C ALA A 3 -40.62 2.30 3.33
N PHE A 4 -39.76 1.35 3.68
CA PHE A 4 -38.38 1.60 4.10
C PHE A 4 -37.60 0.28 4.03
N MET A 5 -36.67 0.12 3.09
CA MET A 5 -35.44 -0.70 3.22
C MET A 5 -34.56 -0.77 1.94
N TYR A 6 -35.00 -0.31 0.76
CA TYR A 6 -34.15 -0.39 -0.45
C TYR A 6 -33.13 0.76 -0.66
N GLY A 7 -33.09 1.76 0.24
CA GLY A 7 -32.26 2.96 0.07
C GLY A 7 -30.80 2.85 0.58
N GLY A 8 -30.49 1.88 1.44
CA GLY A 8 -29.16 1.75 2.06
C GLY A 8 -28.07 1.26 1.11
N ASP A 9 -28.37 0.23 0.33
CA ASP A 9 -27.40 -0.44 -0.53
C ASP A 9 -27.05 0.35 -1.78
N ALA A 10 -28.01 1.07 -2.37
CA ALA A 10 -27.77 1.93 -3.53
C ALA A 10 -26.84 3.10 -3.18
N ASN A 11 -27.00 3.69 -1.99
CA ASN A 11 -26.15 4.76 -1.50
C ASN A 11 -24.72 4.25 -1.19
N LYS A 12 -24.63 3.05 -0.61
CA LYS A 12 -23.33 2.38 -0.37
C LYS A 12 -22.59 2.09 -1.69
N ALA A 13 -23.28 1.50 -2.67
CA ALA A 13 -22.70 1.21 -3.98
C ALA A 13 -22.21 2.47 -4.70
N MET A 14 -22.98 3.55 -4.63
CA MET A 14 -22.60 4.85 -5.20
C MET A 14 -21.30 5.39 -4.57
N LYS A 15 -21.18 5.34 -3.25
CA LYS A 15 -19.98 5.76 -2.53
C LYS A 15 -18.76 4.89 -2.88
N ILE A 16 -18.94 3.58 -3.08
CA ILE A 16 -17.85 2.68 -3.53
C ILE A 16 -17.38 3.09 -4.93
N MET A 17 -18.31 3.32 -5.86
CA MET A 17 -17.98 3.72 -7.23
C MET A 17 -17.23 5.06 -7.26
N GLU A 18 -17.68 6.03 -6.49
CA GLU A 18 -17.04 7.34 -6.39
C GLU A 18 -15.61 7.25 -5.82
N ALA A 19 -15.40 6.46 -4.76
CA ALA A 19 -14.06 6.20 -4.25
C ALA A 19 -13.14 5.58 -5.32
N GLY A 20 -13.67 4.61 -6.08
CA GLY A 20 -12.95 4.01 -7.21
C GLY A 20 -12.62 5.02 -8.32
N GLN A 21 -13.54 5.92 -8.65
CA GLN A 21 -13.31 6.98 -9.63
C GLN A 21 -12.21 7.94 -9.19
N TRP A 22 -12.22 8.39 -7.94
CA TRP A 22 -11.14 9.22 -7.40
C TRP A 22 -9.80 8.50 -7.42
N ASN A 23 -9.75 7.21 -7.07
CA ASN A 23 -8.51 6.42 -7.14
C ASN A 23 -7.96 6.37 -8.57
N ASN A 24 -8.81 6.13 -9.56
CA ASN A 24 -8.39 6.07 -10.95
C ASN A 24 -7.91 7.44 -11.48
N GLN A 25 -8.59 8.52 -11.09
CA GLN A 25 -8.17 9.88 -11.45
C GLN A 25 -6.86 10.26 -10.76
N ALA A 26 -6.69 9.89 -9.48
CA ALA A 26 -5.45 10.11 -8.74
C ALA A 26 -4.26 9.41 -9.41
N ASN A 27 -4.42 8.15 -9.81
CA ASN A 27 -3.40 7.42 -10.57
C ASN A 27 -3.01 8.15 -11.88
N GLN A 28 -3.99 8.75 -12.58
CA GLN A 28 -3.72 9.52 -13.80
C GLN A 28 -2.96 10.83 -13.51
N LEU A 29 -3.28 11.51 -12.40
CA LEU A 29 -2.57 12.72 -11.97
C LEU A 29 -1.13 12.39 -11.56
N GLU A 30 -0.96 11.32 -10.79
CA GLU A 30 0.34 10.81 -10.37
C GLU A 30 1.22 10.47 -11.59
N ALA A 31 0.67 9.77 -12.59
CA ALA A 31 1.39 9.44 -13.82
C ALA A 31 1.82 10.67 -14.62
N ARG A 32 1.14 11.82 -14.44
CA ARG A 32 1.50 13.11 -15.03
C ARG A 32 2.44 13.95 -14.14
N GLY A 33 2.78 13.45 -12.95
CA GLY A 33 3.63 14.13 -11.97
C GLY A 33 2.89 15.13 -11.07
N ASP A 34 1.57 15.23 -11.15
CA ASP A 34 0.77 16.04 -10.23
C ASP A 34 0.48 15.27 -8.93
N PHE A 35 1.50 15.19 -8.08
CA PHE A 35 1.42 14.46 -6.82
C PHE A 35 0.47 15.12 -5.80
N ALA A 36 0.33 16.45 -5.82
CA ALA A 36 -0.57 17.16 -4.91
C ALA A 36 -2.04 16.92 -5.28
N GLY A 37 -2.36 16.94 -6.58
CA GLY A 37 -3.68 16.58 -7.08
C GLY A 37 -4.02 15.12 -6.81
N ALA A 38 -3.07 14.20 -7.02
CA ALA A 38 -3.22 12.78 -6.70
C ALA A 38 -3.49 12.56 -5.20
N GLU A 39 -2.71 13.19 -4.33
CA GLU A 39 -2.88 13.11 -2.87
C GLU A 39 -4.28 13.53 -2.44
N ASN A 40 -4.79 14.65 -2.96
CA ASN A 40 -6.13 15.12 -2.62
C ASN A 40 -7.21 14.08 -2.94
N LEU A 41 -7.13 13.48 -4.13
CA LEU A 41 -8.11 12.49 -4.57
C LEU A 41 -7.98 11.16 -3.81
N PHE A 42 -6.76 10.69 -3.53
CA PHE A 42 -6.57 9.50 -2.72
C PHE A 42 -7.06 9.69 -1.28
N LEU A 43 -6.86 10.86 -0.67
CA LEU A 43 -7.40 11.15 0.67
C LEU A 43 -8.94 11.15 0.68
N ARG A 44 -9.59 11.66 -0.38
CA ARG A 44 -11.06 11.58 -0.51
C ARG A 44 -11.54 10.14 -0.68
N SER A 45 -10.84 9.35 -1.50
CA SER A 45 -11.10 7.91 -1.65
C SER A 45 -10.95 7.17 -0.32
N LEU A 46 -9.88 7.44 0.44
CA LEU A 46 -9.64 6.86 1.76
C LEU A 46 -10.76 7.20 2.74
N ALA A 47 -11.14 8.48 2.85
CA ALA A 47 -12.23 8.91 3.72
C ALA A 47 -13.54 8.17 3.40
N ARG A 48 -13.84 7.99 2.12
CA ARG A 48 -15.03 7.26 1.66
C ARG A 48 -14.94 5.76 1.97
N LYS A 49 -13.77 5.14 1.81
CA LYS A 49 -13.55 3.73 2.19
C LYS A 49 -13.70 3.50 3.70
N ILE A 50 -13.19 4.42 4.53
CA ILE A 50 -13.38 4.40 5.99
C ILE A 50 -14.86 4.51 6.34
N GLU A 51 -15.59 5.44 5.72
CA GLU A 51 -17.03 5.62 5.93
C GLU A 51 -17.84 4.34 5.63
N ILE A 52 -17.45 3.60 4.58
CA ILE A 52 -18.20 2.42 4.10
C ILE A 52 -17.83 1.14 4.85
N THR A 53 -16.54 0.96 5.16
CA THR A 53 -15.98 -0.32 5.60
C THR A 53 -15.25 -0.27 6.94
N GLY A 54 -15.00 0.92 7.50
CA GLY A 54 -14.27 1.14 8.73
C GLY A 54 -12.76 1.32 8.54
N GLU A 55 -12.10 1.79 9.61
CA GLU A 55 -10.65 2.04 9.66
C GLU A 55 -9.80 0.76 9.51
N ASP A 56 -10.26 -0.36 10.06
CA ASP A 56 -9.53 -1.64 10.12
C ASP A 56 -9.89 -2.60 8.98
N SER A 57 -10.46 -2.09 7.88
CA SER A 57 -10.82 -2.91 6.72
C SER A 57 -9.65 -3.08 5.76
N ILE A 58 -9.63 -4.21 5.04
CA ILE A 58 -8.67 -4.42 3.93
C ILE A 58 -8.79 -3.33 2.87
N GLN A 59 -10.00 -2.83 2.60
CA GLN A 59 -10.21 -1.78 1.60
C GLN A 59 -9.59 -0.44 2.01
N THR A 60 -9.62 -0.13 3.30
CA THR A 60 -8.97 1.03 3.89
C THR A 60 -7.46 0.84 3.93
N ALA A 61 -6.97 -0.34 4.31
CA ALA A 61 -5.55 -0.68 4.30
C ALA A 61 -4.92 -0.54 2.91
N LEU A 62 -5.59 -1.02 1.85
CA LEU A 62 -5.16 -0.86 0.47
C LEU A 62 -5.04 0.62 0.07
N ALA A 63 -6.00 1.46 0.48
CA ALA A 63 -5.94 2.90 0.19
C ALA A 63 -4.82 3.61 0.97
N LYS A 64 -4.56 3.19 2.23
CA LYS A 64 -3.41 3.67 3.00
C LYS A 64 -2.09 3.28 2.33
N ASN A 65 -1.96 2.04 1.84
CA ASN A 65 -0.77 1.60 1.10
C ASN A 65 -0.49 2.49 -0.13
N VAL A 66 -1.52 2.78 -0.93
CA VAL A 66 -1.40 3.66 -2.11
C VAL A 66 -0.94 5.07 -1.73
N LEU A 67 -1.48 5.66 -0.65
CA LEU A 67 -1.00 6.94 -0.14
C LEU A 67 0.45 6.87 0.34
N GLY A 68 0.83 5.77 0.97
CA GLY A 68 2.20 5.48 1.36
C GLY A 68 3.16 5.53 0.17
N GLU A 69 2.85 4.78 -0.89
CA GLU A 69 3.62 4.76 -2.15
C GLU A 69 3.71 6.14 -2.82
N LEU A 70 2.62 6.91 -2.81
CA LEU A 70 2.62 8.28 -3.32
C LEU A 70 3.58 9.16 -2.51
N TYR A 71 3.54 9.07 -1.17
CA TYR A 71 4.39 9.86 -0.29
C TYR A 71 5.87 9.52 -0.40
N LEU A 72 6.24 8.28 -0.75
CA LEU A 72 7.63 7.94 -1.09
C LEU A 72 8.17 8.74 -2.28
N LYS A 73 7.29 9.13 -3.22
CA LYS A 73 7.64 9.92 -4.42
C LYS A 73 7.68 11.43 -4.12
N MET A 74 7.12 11.87 -3.01
CA MET A 74 7.04 13.28 -2.62
C MET A 74 8.17 13.68 -1.68
N LYS A 75 8.83 14.81 -1.97
CA LYS A 75 9.89 15.35 -1.10
C LYS A 75 9.31 15.73 0.27
N GLY A 76 9.96 15.28 1.34
CA GLY A 76 9.65 15.67 2.71
C GLY A 76 8.48 14.92 3.36
N LYS A 77 7.85 13.95 2.69
CA LYS A 77 6.69 13.20 3.21
C LYS A 77 6.99 11.77 3.69
N LEU A 78 8.26 11.48 4.01
CA LEU A 78 8.69 10.13 4.40
C LEU A 78 8.07 9.68 5.74
N ASN A 79 7.72 10.60 6.64
CA ASN A 79 7.10 10.25 7.90
C ASN A 79 5.63 9.87 7.72
N GLU A 80 4.93 10.59 6.84
CA GLU A 80 3.57 10.28 6.43
C GLU A 80 3.52 8.98 5.64
N ALA A 81 4.49 8.74 4.74
CA ALA A 81 4.65 7.47 4.05
C ALA A 81 4.78 6.32 5.04
N GLN A 82 5.67 6.45 6.03
CA GLN A 82 5.84 5.44 7.07
C GLN A 82 4.54 5.13 7.81
N LYS A 83 3.84 6.17 8.29
CA LYS A 83 2.59 5.98 9.03
C LYS A 83 1.55 5.23 8.19
N MET A 84 1.36 5.64 6.93
CA MET A 84 0.37 5.02 6.05
C MET A 84 0.71 3.55 5.74
N LEU A 85 1.99 3.25 5.50
CA LEU A 85 2.45 1.90 5.18
C LEU A 85 2.41 0.98 6.40
N GLU A 86 2.80 1.46 7.59
CA GLU A 86 2.71 0.69 8.85
C GLU A 86 1.25 0.40 9.22
N ASP A 87 0.36 1.39 9.06
CA ASP A 87 -1.08 1.18 9.28
C ASP A 87 -1.68 0.15 8.31
N ALA A 88 -1.27 0.18 7.04
CA ALA A 88 -1.70 -0.78 6.03
C ALA A 88 -1.16 -2.20 6.33
N ASP A 89 0.11 -2.30 6.72
CA ASP A 89 0.78 -3.56 7.02
C ASP A 89 0.13 -4.26 8.22
N ARG A 90 -0.19 -3.51 9.28
CA ARG A 90 -0.89 -4.02 10.47
C ARG A 90 -2.16 -4.80 10.13
N ILE A 91 -2.91 -4.36 9.13
CA ILE A 91 -4.18 -4.98 8.74
C ILE A 91 -3.95 -6.09 7.71
N ARG A 92 -3.14 -5.84 6.68
CA ARG A 92 -2.94 -6.79 5.57
C ARG A 92 -2.15 -8.03 6.00
N SER A 93 -1.14 -7.88 6.85
CA SER A 93 -0.27 -8.98 7.32
C SER A 93 -0.96 -10.01 8.22
N VAL A 94 -2.22 -9.79 8.62
CA VAL A 94 -2.99 -10.76 9.43
C VAL A 94 -3.90 -11.64 8.57
N ILE A 95 -4.25 -11.18 7.36
CA ILE A 95 -5.33 -11.78 6.56
C ILE A 95 -4.77 -12.47 5.31
N ASP A 96 -3.87 -11.82 4.58
CA ASP A 96 -3.35 -12.32 3.31
C ASP A 96 -1.86 -11.99 3.20
N ASP A 97 -1.03 -13.01 3.34
CA ASP A 97 0.42 -12.89 3.33
C ASP A 97 0.98 -12.49 1.96
N PHE A 98 0.37 -12.92 0.86
CA PHE A 98 0.87 -12.61 -0.48
C PHE A 98 0.53 -11.17 -0.86
N ASP A 99 -0.69 -10.71 -0.61
CA ASP A 99 -1.07 -9.32 -0.86
C ASP A 99 -0.33 -8.35 0.07
N ALA A 100 -0.09 -8.75 1.33
CA ALA A 100 0.70 -7.97 2.29
C ALA A 100 2.17 -7.74 1.84
N ALA A 101 2.71 -8.61 0.99
CA ALA A 101 4.05 -8.47 0.41
C ALA A 101 4.26 -7.11 -0.28
N CYS A 102 3.22 -6.57 -0.92
CA CYS A 102 3.26 -5.25 -1.55
C CYS A 102 3.55 -4.13 -0.54
N THR A 103 2.90 -4.19 0.62
CA THR A 103 3.09 -3.20 1.68
C THR A 103 4.48 -3.31 2.28
N ARG A 104 4.95 -4.54 2.50
CA ARG A 104 6.31 -4.81 3.00
C ARG A 104 7.38 -4.32 2.04
N ASP A 105 7.21 -4.50 0.73
CA ASP A 105 8.16 -3.98 -0.24
C ASP A 105 8.20 -2.44 -0.24
N SER A 106 7.05 -1.79 -0.14
CA SER A 106 6.96 -0.32 -0.01
C SER A 106 7.62 0.18 1.29
N LEU A 107 7.44 -0.53 2.41
CA LEU A 107 8.19 -0.25 3.64
C LEU A 107 9.69 -0.50 3.48
N GLY A 108 10.09 -1.50 2.71
CA GLY A 108 11.49 -1.72 2.36
C GLY A 108 12.09 -0.52 1.62
N GLN A 109 11.38 -0.01 0.60
CA GLN A 109 11.78 1.18 -0.16
C GLN A 109 11.88 2.42 0.74
N LEU A 110 10.94 2.59 1.68
CA LEU A 110 11.00 3.65 2.69
C LEU A 110 12.32 3.60 3.49
N TRP A 111 12.69 2.42 4.00
CA TRP A 111 13.92 2.25 4.79
C TRP A 111 15.18 2.43 3.95
N GLU A 112 15.17 2.01 2.67
CA GLU A 112 16.24 2.30 1.71
C GLU A 112 16.43 3.81 1.50
N ILE A 113 15.34 4.57 1.32
CA ILE A 113 15.40 6.03 1.18
C ILE A 113 15.94 6.69 2.46
N LYS A 114 15.64 6.11 3.63
CA LYS A 114 16.18 6.56 4.93
C LYS A 114 17.63 6.13 5.16
N GLY A 115 18.19 5.27 4.31
CA GLY A 115 19.56 4.76 4.41
C GLY A 115 19.74 3.54 5.31
N ASP A 116 18.65 2.94 5.81
CA ASP A 116 18.68 1.75 6.66
C ASP A 116 18.37 0.49 5.84
N VAL A 117 19.38 0.01 5.12
CA VAL A 117 19.27 -1.17 4.25
C VAL A 117 19.02 -2.46 5.06
N MET A 118 19.53 -2.53 6.28
CA MET A 118 19.32 -3.70 7.15
C MET A 118 17.85 -3.81 7.56
N LYS A 119 17.24 -2.70 7.96
CA LYS A 119 15.82 -2.68 8.29
C LYS A 119 14.93 -2.88 7.06
N ALA A 120 15.32 -2.33 5.91
CA ALA A 120 14.61 -2.60 4.66
C ALA A 120 14.55 -4.10 4.36
N ARG A 121 15.67 -4.79 4.55
CA ARG A 121 15.78 -6.23 4.37
C ARG A 121 14.94 -7.01 5.38
N GLU A 122 15.05 -6.68 6.67
CA GLU A 122 14.26 -7.30 7.74
C GLU A 122 12.75 -7.24 7.45
N VAL A 123 12.26 -6.07 6.99
CA VAL A 123 10.83 -5.89 6.70
C VAL A 123 10.37 -6.77 5.53
N ARG A 124 11.16 -6.85 4.44
CA ARG A 124 10.83 -7.70 3.28
C ARG A 124 10.92 -9.18 3.62
N GLU A 125 11.92 -9.60 4.39
CA GLU A 125 12.17 -11.00 4.77
C GLU A 125 11.28 -11.50 5.91
N ARG A 126 10.43 -10.65 6.50
CA ARG A 126 9.52 -11.07 7.57
C ARG A 126 8.59 -12.22 7.13
N ASN A 127 8.35 -12.40 5.83
CA ASN A 127 7.72 -13.62 5.28
C ASN A 127 8.41 -14.03 3.96
N PRO A 128 9.44 -14.89 4.01
CA PRO A 128 10.25 -15.24 2.84
C PRO A 128 9.49 -15.95 1.72
N GLU A 129 8.43 -16.68 2.05
CA GLU A 129 7.60 -17.44 1.09
C GLU A 129 6.65 -16.54 0.28
N SER A 130 6.52 -15.26 0.67
CA SER A 130 5.63 -14.28 0.05
C SER A 130 6.36 -12.94 -0.08
N MET A 131 7.52 -12.96 -0.72
CA MET A 131 8.26 -11.75 -1.06
C MET A 131 7.92 -11.28 -2.47
N ILE A 132 7.77 -9.98 -2.64
CA ILE A 132 7.77 -9.34 -3.95
C ILE A 132 8.89 -8.31 -4.02
N CYS A 133 9.37 -8.05 -5.24
CA CYS A 133 10.30 -6.97 -5.50
C CYS A 133 9.68 -6.05 -6.55
N SER A 134 9.36 -4.81 -6.17
CA SER A 134 8.85 -3.82 -7.14
C SER A 134 9.93 -3.25 -8.04
N ASN A 135 11.18 -3.73 -7.94
CA ASN A 135 12.26 -3.32 -8.82
C ASN A 135 12.12 -4.01 -10.19
N PHE A 136 11.21 -3.49 -11.02
CA PHE A 136 10.96 -3.91 -12.41
C PHE A 136 12.19 -3.79 -13.32
N LYS A 137 13.32 -3.27 -12.83
CA LYS A 137 14.61 -3.17 -13.55
C LYS A 137 15.59 -4.29 -13.26
N ILE A 138 15.33 -5.17 -12.29
CA ILE A 138 16.18 -6.35 -12.11
C ILE A 138 15.69 -7.40 -13.12
N SER A 139 16.52 -7.73 -14.11
CA SER A 139 16.25 -8.87 -14.98
C SER A 139 16.01 -10.10 -14.12
N VAL A 140 14.96 -10.87 -14.42
CA VAL A 140 14.44 -12.05 -13.71
C VAL A 140 15.48 -13.19 -13.50
N PHE A 141 16.75 -12.97 -13.80
CA PHE A 141 17.85 -13.94 -13.69
C PHE A 141 18.67 -13.88 -12.39
N THR A 142 18.46 -12.94 -11.47
CA THR A 142 19.35 -12.81 -10.29
C THR A 142 18.70 -13.10 -8.94
N VAL A 143 17.47 -13.60 -8.90
CA VAL A 143 16.85 -14.07 -7.64
C VAL A 143 16.73 -15.59 -7.67
N SER A 144 17.86 -16.28 -7.76
CA SER A 144 17.98 -17.60 -7.14
C SER A 144 18.46 -17.37 -5.71
N ALA A 145 17.62 -17.78 -4.77
CA ALA A 145 17.89 -17.83 -3.34
C ALA A 145 18.97 -18.87 -3.00
N GLU A 146 20.17 -18.70 -3.54
CA GLU A 146 21.35 -19.52 -3.29
C GLU A 146 22.53 -18.56 -3.10
N ASN A 147 22.76 -18.10 -1.87
CA ASN A 147 24.09 -17.72 -1.32
C ASN A 147 23.99 -16.86 -0.05
N GLN A 148 23.20 -17.25 0.94
CA GLN A 148 23.38 -16.72 2.30
C GLN A 148 23.62 -17.76 3.40
N ASN A 149 23.68 -19.05 3.07
CA ASN A 149 23.96 -20.10 4.05
C ASN A 149 25.35 -20.76 3.92
N GLN A 150 26.33 -20.13 3.26
CA GLN A 150 27.70 -20.68 3.18
C GLN A 150 28.83 -19.78 3.69
N ALA A 151 28.53 -18.63 4.31
CA ALA A 151 29.58 -17.75 4.86
C ALA A 151 29.82 -17.90 6.38
N ASN A 152 29.16 -18.85 7.07
CA ASN A 152 29.39 -19.12 8.49
C ASN A 152 29.26 -20.62 8.78
N GLN A 153 30.24 -21.42 8.32
CA GLN A 153 30.65 -22.72 8.87
C GLN A 153 31.74 -23.34 7.98
N LEU A 154 32.99 -22.86 8.12
CA LEU A 154 34.24 -23.64 8.08
C LEU A 154 35.34 -22.78 8.73
#